data_AF-A0A0P1B4B8-F1
#
_entry.id   AF-A0A0P1B4B8-F1
#
_cell.length_a   1.000
_cell.length_b   1.000
_cell.length_c   1.000
_cell.angle_alpha   90.00
_cell.angle_beta   90.00
_cell.angle_gamma   90.00
#
_symmetry.space_group_name_H-M   'P 1'
#
loop_
_entity.id
_entity.type
_entity.pdbx_description
1 polymer ?
#
loop_
_entity_poly.entity_id
_entity_poly.type
_entity_poly.pdbx_seq_one_letter_code
_entity_poly.pdbx_strand_id
1 'polypeptide(L)'
;MQDIEVEGVTVFAPPPATSYRYVIELKSSNLNIRLGDRASKKQWFKGGMVLTDFVSTANAIPKASLADYIKCFCDTLDSSFAEDSDVNRCLVALAEGALRLELVVTIRVLRSAWKTKYTFDLDPVAVNQIDVLESKLRDQ
;
A
#
# COMPACT_ATOMS: atom_id res chain seq x y z
N MET A 1 5.33 -17.74 -12.79
CA MET A 1 5.13 -16.34 -12.35
C MET A 1 6.27 -16.04 -11.40
N GLN A 2 6.95 -14.90 -11.53
CA GLN A 2 8.08 -14.57 -10.67
C GLN A 2 7.56 -13.96 -9.37
N ASP A 3 8.13 -14.36 -8.24
CA ASP A 3 7.84 -13.70 -6.97
C ASP A 3 8.41 -12.27 -7.02
N ILE A 4 7.65 -11.31 -6.48
CA ILE A 4 8.02 -9.89 -6.43
C ILE A 4 8.05 -9.49 -4.96
N GLU A 5 9.05 -8.72 -4.55
CA GLU A 5 9.11 -8.08 -3.24
C GLU A 5 9.66 -6.67 -3.43
N VAL A 6 8.90 -5.67 -3.01
CA VAL A 6 9.28 -4.26 -3.10
C VAL A 6 9.15 -3.64 -1.72
N GLU A 7 10.23 -3.03 -1.26
CA GLU A 7 10.29 -2.20 -0.05
C GLU A 7 10.37 -0.72 -0.44
N GLY A 8 9.70 0.13 0.33
CA GLY A 8 9.84 1.57 0.19
C GLY A 8 9.40 2.33 1.43
N VAL A 9 9.47 3.66 1.34
CA VAL A 9 9.04 4.58 2.40
C VAL A 9 8.04 5.55 1.80
N THR A 10 6.94 5.77 2.51
CA THR A 10 5.87 6.65 2.08
C THR A 10 5.39 7.57 3.20
N VAL A 11 4.65 8.61 2.83
CA VAL A 11 3.97 9.54 3.75
C VAL A 11 2.52 9.68 3.30
N PHE A 12 1.60 9.86 4.26
CA PHE A 12 0.16 9.99 4.00
C PHE A 12 -0.39 11.39 4.30
N ALA A 13 0.49 12.32 4.67
CA ALA A 13 0.20 13.73 4.86
C ALA A 13 1.47 14.56 4.66
N PRO A 14 1.37 15.88 4.41
CA PRO A 14 2.52 16.75 4.31
C PRO A 14 3.32 16.78 5.63
N PRO A 15 4.62 17.13 5.59
CA PRO A 15 5.40 17.38 6.80
C PRO A 15 4.67 18.36 7.74
N PRO A 16 4.69 18.13 9.07
CA PRO A 16 5.60 17.27 9.82
C PRO A 16 5.07 15.83 10.07
N ALA A 17 4.20 15.29 9.21
CA ALA A 17 3.67 13.93 9.38
C ALA A 17 4.75 12.83 9.41
N THR A 18 4.46 11.74 10.14
CA THR A 18 5.33 10.56 10.19
C THR A 18 5.42 9.86 8.84
N SER A 19 6.53 9.17 8.62
CA SER A 19 6.73 8.29 7.47
C SER A 19 6.51 6.83 7.83
N TYR A 20 6.12 6.04 6.85
CA TYR A 20 5.84 4.62 6.99
C TYR A 20 6.74 3.85 6.05
N ARG A 21 7.34 2.76 6.54
CA ARG A 21 7.94 1.74 5.67
C ARG A 21 6.83 0.85 5.16
N TYR A 22 6.83 0.52 3.88
CA TYR A 22 5.92 -0.45 3.30
C TYR A 22 6.70 -1.59 2.66
N VAL A 23 6.09 -2.77 2.64
CA VAL A 23 6.54 -3.91 1.83
C VAL A 23 5.33 -4.45 1.07
N ILE A 24 5.47 -4.56 -0.25
CA ILE A 24 4.48 -5.20 -1.12
C ILE A 24 5.13 -6.45 -1.73
N GLU A 25 4.51 -7.60 -1.49
CA GLU A 25 4.97 -8.89 -1.98
C GLU A 25 3.92 -9.52 -2.89
N LEU A 26 4.38 -10.12 -3.99
CA LEU A 26 3.61 -11.08 -4.77
C LEU A 26 4.28 -12.44 -4.62
N LYS A 27 3.64 -13.35 -3.88
CA LYS A 27 4.19 -14.68 -3.60
C LYS A 27 3.15 -15.74 -3.89
N SER A 28 3.48 -16.73 -4.73
CA SER A 28 2.51 -17.76 -5.14
C SER A 28 1.19 -17.17 -5.66
N SER A 29 1.29 -16.09 -6.45
CA SER A 29 0.14 -15.34 -6.99
C SER A 29 -0.76 -14.64 -5.96
N ASN A 30 -0.33 -14.53 -4.71
CA ASN A 30 -1.03 -13.79 -3.67
C ASN A 30 -0.28 -12.49 -3.33
N LEU A 31 -1.04 -11.41 -3.19
CA LEU A 31 -0.56 -10.13 -2.73
C LEU A 31 -0.50 -10.10 -1.20
N ASN A 32 0.63 -9.65 -0.68
CA ASN A 32 0.79 -9.30 0.73
C ASN A 32 1.26 -7.85 0.86
N ILE A 33 0.71 -7.12 1.82
CA ILE A 33 1.05 -5.74 2.13
C ILE A 33 1.39 -5.65 3.61
N ARG A 34 2.59 -5.13 3.91
CA ARG A 34 3.00 -4.72 5.27
C ARG A 34 3.17 -3.21 5.29
N LEU A 35 2.79 -2.61 6.40
CA LEU A 35 3.00 -1.20 6.67
C LEU A 35 3.53 -1.02 8.09
N GLY A 36 4.60 -0.24 8.27
CA GLY A 36 5.19 0.04 9.58
C GLY A 36 5.35 1.53 9.81
N ASP A 37 4.77 2.05 10.87
CA ASP A 37 5.00 3.45 11.30
C ASP A 37 6.40 3.59 11.87
N ARG A 38 7.22 4.45 11.26
CA ARG A 38 8.62 4.62 11.67
C ARG A 38 8.76 5.36 13.00
N ALA A 39 7.75 6.11 13.43
CA ALA A 39 7.74 6.80 14.72
C ALA A 39 7.31 5.86 15.86
N SER A 40 6.11 5.27 15.77
CA SER A 40 5.59 4.41 16.84
C SER A 40 6.09 2.97 16.81
N LYS A 41 6.70 2.53 15.71
CA LYS A 41 7.13 1.15 15.43
C LYS A 41 5.97 0.14 15.37
N LYS A 42 4.72 0.61 15.35
CA LYS A 42 3.56 -0.25 15.09
C LYS A 42 3.59 -0.74 13.65
N GLN A 43 3.11 -1.96 13.45
CA GLN A 43 3.06 -2.60 12.14
C GLN A 43 1.66 -3.14 11.88
N TRP A 44 1.30 -3.18 10.60
CA TRP A 44 0.05 -3.71 10.09
C TRP A 44 0.32 -4.60 8.89
N PHE A 45 -0.51 -5.62 8.72
CA PHE A 45 -0.34 -6.62 7.67
C PHE A 45 -1.67 -7.08 7.10
N LYS A 46 -1.67 -7.34 5.80
CA LYS A 46 -2.64 -8.21 5.15
C LYS A 46 -1.95 -9.05 4.11
N GLY A 47 -2.22 -10.35 4.11
CA GLY A 47 -1.63 -11.30 3.17
C GLY A 47 -2.64 -12.22 2.52
N GLY A 48 -2.17 -13.01 1.56
CA GLY A 48 -2.97 -14.05 0.91
C GLY A 48 -4.05 -13.51 -0.02
N MET A 49 -3.93 -12.25 -0.47
CA MET A 49 -4.98 -11.63 -1.31
C MET A 49 -4.85 -12.06 -2.76
N VAL A 50 -5.91 -12.64 -3.31
CA VAL A 50 -6.03 -12.92 -4.75
C VAL A 50 -6.55 -11.69 -5.49
N LEU A 51 -6.45 -11.67 -6.82
CA LEU A 51 -6.82 -10.51 -7.65
C LEU A 51 -8.24 -9.99 -7.35
N THR A 52 -9.21 -10.89 -7.17
CA THR A 52 -10.62 -10.54 -6.92
C THR A 52 -10.87 -9.93 -5.55
N ASP A 53 -9.91 -9.99 -4.62
CA ASP A 53 -10.06 -9.38 -3.30
C ASP A 53 -9.89 -7.86 -3.34
N PHE A 54 -9.23 -7.33 -4.37
CA PHE A 54 -8.97 -5.90 -4.51
C PHE A 54 -9.32 -5.34 -5.90
N VAL A 55 -9.60 -6.20 -6.89
CA VAL A 55 -10.10 -5.81 -8.21
C VAL A 55 -11.56 -6.20 -8.38
N SER A 56 -12.36 -5.21 -8.74
CA SER A 56 -13.79 -5.28 -9.05
C SER A 56 -14.06 -4.67 -10.43
N THR A 57 -15.28 -4.79 -10.92
CA THR A 57 -15.69 -4.16 -12.19
C THR A 57 -15.55 -2.64 -12.19
N ALA A 58 -15.65 -1.99 -11.03
CA ALA A 58 -15.56 -0.54 -10.90
C ALA A 58 -14.13 0.01 -10.97
N ASN A 59 -13.14 -0.83 -10.63
CA ASN A 59 -11.75 -0.40 -10.46
C ASN A 59 -10.78 -1.19 -11.39
N ALA A 60 -11.29 -2.15 -12.17
CA ALA A 60 -10.52 -2.94 -13.12
C ALA A 60 -9.92 -2.09 -14.25
N ILE A 61 -8.68 -2.40 -14.62
CA ILE A 61 -7.96 -1.79 -15.73
C ILE A 61 -7.88 -2.84 -16.85
N PRO A 62 -8.41 -2.54 -18.06
CA PRO A 62 -8.39 -3.50 -19.15
C PRO A 62 -6.97 -4.01 -19.46
N LYS A 63 -6.83 -5.33 -19.56
CA LYS A 63 -5.57 -6.04 -19.86
C LYS A 63 -4.46 -5.91 -18.80
N ALA A 64 -4.73 -5.31 -17.64
CA ALA A 64 -3.75 -5.29 -16.55
C ALA A 64 -3.59 -6.68 -15.94
N SER A 65 -2.34 -7.13 -15.85
CA SER A 65 -1.96 -8.32 -15.11
C SER A 65 -1.85 -8.01 -13.62
N LEU A 66 -1.80 -9.04 -12.78
CA LEU A 66 -1.55 -8.89 -11.34
C LEU A 66 -0.25 -8.10 -11.06
N ALA A 67 0.82 -8.34 -11.82
CA ALA A 67 2.07 -7.61 -11.68
C ALA A 67 1.94 -6.11 -12.02
N ASP A 68 1.08 -5.76 -12.99
CA ASP A 68 0.81 -4.35 -13.33
C ASP A 68 0.12 -3.62 -12.18
N TYR A 69 -0.82 -4.28 -11.49
CA TYR A 69 -1.44 -3.75 -10.28
C TYR A 69 -0.42 -3.55 -9.16
N ILE A 70 0.46 -4.54 -8.91
CA ILE A 70 1.51 -4.42 -7.90
C ILE A 70 2.39 -3.21 -8.16
N LYS A 71 2.88 -3.07 -9.39
CA LYS A 71 3.71 -1.93 -9.78
C LYS A 71 2.96 -0.61 -9.61
N CYS A 72 1.70 -0.54 -10.01
CA CYS A 72 0.85 0.63 -9.83
C CYS A 72 0.69 1.03 -8.36
N PHE A 73 0.57 0.05 -7.45
CA PHE A 73 0.51 0.32 -6.02
C PHE A 73 1.83 0.86 -5.46
N CYS A 74 2.97 0.28 -5.85
CA CYS A 74 4.30 0.79 -5.49
C CYS A 74 4.49 2.22 -6.00
N ASP A 75 4.22 2.47 -7.29
CA ASP A 75 4.34 3.81 -7.90
C ASP A 75 3.45 4.83 -7.16
N THR A 76 2.25 4.42 -6.72
CA THR A 76 1.35 5.27 -5.93
C THR A 76 1.94 5.60 -4.55
N LEU A 77 2.60 4.65 -3.89
CA LEU A 77 3.22 4.83 -2.57
C LEU A 77 4.51 5.64 -2.64
N ASP A 78 5.29 5.49 -3.71
CA ASP A 78 6.57 6.18 -3.92
C ASP A 78 6.40 7.61 -4.48
N SER A 79 5.24 7.93 -5.05
CA SER A 79 4.99 9.27 -5.59
C SER A 79 5.09 10.37 -4.53
N SER A 80 5.44 11.58 -4.94
CA SER A 80 5.39 12.73 -4.04
C SER A 80 3.96 12.97 -3.55
N PHE A 81 3.81 13.35 -2.27
CA PHE A 81 2.51 13.69 -1.72
C PHE A 81 2.13 15.10 -2.19
N ALA A 82 1.52 15.18 -3.39
CA ALA A 82 1.08 16.42 -4.02
C ALA A 82 -0.43 16.39 -4.29
N GLU A 83 -1.12 17.50 -4.04
CA GLU A 83 -2.59 17.59 -4.17
C GLU A 83 -3.09 17.40 -5.61
N ASP A 84 -2.30 17.82 -6.61
CA ASP A 84 -2.63 17.74 -8.04
C ASP A 84 -2.07 16.49 -8.75
N SER A 85 -1.68 15.47 -8.00
CA SER A 85 -1.18 14.21 -8.57
C SER A 85 -2.31 13.35 -9.13
N ASP A 86 -2.04 12.63 -10.22
CA ASP A 86 -2.96 11.60 -10.73
C ASP A 86 -3.02 10.38 -9.80
N VAL A 87 -2.14 10.27 -8.82
CA VAL A 87 -2.15 9.23 -7.79
C VAL A 87 -2.27 9.84 -6.39
N ASN A 88 -3.04 9.18 -5.52
CA ASN A 88 -3.23 9.60 -4.14
C ASN A 88 -3.28 8.37 -3.23
N ARG A 89 -2.89 8.55 -1.97
CA ARG A 89 -2.87 7.52 -0.93
C ARG A 89 -3.33 8.10 0.40
N CYS A 90 -4.11 7.34 1.14
CA CYS A 90 -4.60 7.74 2.46
C CYS A 90 -4.62 6.54 3.42
N LEU A 91 -4.47 6.83 4.71
CA LEU A 91 -4.72 5.89 5.80
C LEU A 91 -5.95 6.32 6.58
N VAL A 92 -6.88 5.40 6.78
CA VAL A 92 -8.05 5.59 7.63
C VAL A 92 -7.95 4.64 8.81
N ALA A 93 -8.06 5.16 10.03
CA ALA A 93 -8.10 4.33 11.22
C ALA A 93 -9.43 3.55 11.28
N LEU A 94 -9.35 2.26 11.56
CA LEU A 94 -10.50 1.38 11.75
C LEU A 94 -10.62 0.98 13.24
N ALA A 95 -11.64 0.17 13.55
CA ALA A 95 -11.81 -0.43 14.86
C ALA A 95 -10.61 -1.34 15.23
N GLU A 96 -10.42 -1.59 16.53
CA GLU A 96 -9.41 -2.52 17.05
C GLU A 96 -7.95 -2.19 16.66
N GLY A 97 -7.70 -0.95 16.23
CA GLY A 97 -6.37 -0.51 15.84
C GLY A 97 -5.95 -0.95 14.44
N ALA A 98 -6.85 -1.52 13.64
CA ALA A 98 -6.61 -1.79 12.22
C ALA A 98 -6.56 -0.49 11.39
N LEU A 99 -5.96 -0.57 10.20
CA LEU A 99 -5.85 0.56 9.27
C LEU A 99 -6.38 0.18 7.90
N ARG A 100 -7.13 1.07 7.25
CA ARG A 100 -7.43 0.97 5.82
C ARG A 100 -6.43 1.80 5.03
N LEU A 101 -5.66 1.12 4.20
CA LEU A 101 -4.88 1.74 3.13
C LEU A 101 -5.79 1.96 1.92
N GLU A 102 -5.92 3.21 1.49
CA GLU A 102 -6.63 3.57 0.27
C GLU A 102 -5.64 4.08 -0.77
N LEU A 103 -5.64 3.47 -1.95
CA LEU A 103 -4.86 3.91 -3.11
C LEU A 103 -5.84 4.36 -4.20
N VAL A 104 -5.69 5.59 -4.68
CA VAL A 104 -6.52 6.17 -5.73
C VAL A 104 -5.66 6.50 -6.92
N VAL A 105 -6.05 6.03 -8.10
CA VAL A 105 -5.35 6.29 -9.36
C VAL A 105 -6.33 6.90 -10.35
N THR A 106 -5.96 8.04 -10.90
CA THR A 106 -6.67 8.73 -11.96
C THR A 106 -6.09 8.29 -13.29
N ILE A 107 -6.91 7.63 -14.11
CA ILE A 107 -6.50 7.18 -15.44
C ILE A 107 -7.08 8.14 -16.46
N ARG A 108 -6.21 8.70 -17.30
CA ARG A 108 -6.58 9.64 -18.35
C ARG A 108 -6.29 9.01 -19.70
N VAL A 109 -7.32 8.92 -20.54
CA VAL A 109 -7.20 8.40 -21.90
C VAL A 109 -8.02 9.29 -22.83
N LEU A 110 -7.38 9.82 -23.87
CA LEU A 110 -7.95 10.81 -24.77
C LEU A 110 -8.45 12.04 -23.99
N ARG A 111 -9.77 12.30 -24.01
CA ARG A 111 -10.43 13.40 -23.27
C ARG A 111 -11.21 12.91 -22.05
N SER A 112 -11.08 11.63 -21.71
CA SER A 112 -11.77 11.01 -20.59
C SER A 112 -10.82 10.79 -19.43
N ALA A 113 -11.33 10.93 -18.22
CA ALA A 113 -10.63 10.55 -17.00
C ALA A 113 -11.58 9.76 -16.11
N TRP A 114 -11.06 8.73 -15.47
CA TRP A 114 -11.78 8.02 -14.41
C TRP A 114 -10.85 7.75 -13.24
N LYS A 115 -11.43 7.66 -12.05
CA LYS A 115 -10.71 7.33 -10.82
C LYS A 115 -11.00 5.89 -10.44
N THR A 116 -9.95 5.12 -10.23
CA THR A 116 -10.00 3.79 -9.67
C THR A 116 -9.49 3.84 -8.24
N LYS A 117 -10.17 3.15 -7.32
CA LYS A 117 -9.83 3.09 -5.90
C LYS A 117 -9.61 1.63 -5.49
N TYR A 118 -8.53 1.39 -4.75
CA TYR A 118 -8.17 0.12 -4.15
C TYR A 118 -8.09 0.31 -2.64
N THR A 119 -8.65 -0.62 -1.88
CA THR A 119 -8.74 -0.53 -0.43
C THR A 119 -8.23 -1.81 0.22
N PHE A 120 -7.37 -1.67 1.21
CA PHE A 120 -6.77 -2.79 1.93
C PHE A 120 -6.92 -2.56 3.44
N ASP A 121 -7.68 -3.41 4.10
CA ASP A 121 -7.84 -3.39 5.56
C ASP A 121 -6.71 -4.21 6.18
N LEU A 122 -5.74 -3.54 6.78
CA LEU A 122 -4.55 -4.12 7.39
C LEU A 122 -4.77 -4.32 8.89
N ASP A 123 -4.54 -5.54 9.36
CA ASP A 123 -4.68 -5.88 10.77
C ASP A 123 -3.40 -5.52 11.53
N PRO A 124 -3.49 -5.08 12.80
CA PRO A 124 -2.32 -4.79 13.60
C PRO A 124 -1.51 -6.08 13.83
N VAL A 125 -0.20 -6.00 13.57
CA VAL A 125 0.72 -7.10 13.87
C VAL A 125 1.07 -7.02 15.36
N ALA A 126 0.91 -8.13 16.07
CA ALA A 126 1.37 -8.23 17.45
C ALA A 126 2.89 -8.01 17.48
N VAL A 127 3.31 -6.90 18.09
CA VAL A 127 4.72 -6.54 18.17
C VAL A 127 5.41 -7.44 19.19
N ASN A 128 6.18 -8.43 18.72
CA ASN A 128 7.12 -9.13 19.60
C ASN A 128 8.34 -8.23 19.85
N GLN A 129 8.93 -8.30 21.05
CA GLN A 129 10.05 -7.43 21.44
C GLN A 129 11.28 -7.55 20.52
N ILE A 130 11.43 -8.68 19.83
CA ILE A 130 12.50 -8.95 18.86
C ILE A 130 12.32 -8.12 17.58
N ASP A 131 11.08 -8.01 17.09
CA ASP A 131 10.77 -7.28 15.85
C ASP A 131 11.01 -5.77 16.00
N VAL A 132 10.85 -5.22 17.21
CA VAL A 132 11.17 -3.82 17.52
C VAL A 132 12.66 -3.54 17.37
N LEU A 133 13.50 -4.48 17.83
CA LEU A 133 14.95 -4.35 17.76
C LEU A 133 15.45 -4.46 16.32
N GLU A 134 14.92 -5.40 15.53
CA GLU A 134 15.24 -5.51 14.11
C GLU A 134 14.77 -4.31 13.29
N SER A 135 13.56 -3.79 13.58
CA SER A 135 13.06 -2.58 12.92
C SER A 135 13.94 -1.35 13.21
N LYS A 136 14.52 -1.25 14.42
CA LYS A 136 15.44 -0.15 14.76
C LYS A 136 16.76 -0.23 13.99
N LEU A 137 17.29 -1.44 13.78
CA LEU A 137 18.52 -1.64 13.03
C LEU A 137 18.36 -1.33 11.54
N ARG A 138 17.18 -1.59 10.95
CA ARG A 138 16.88 -1.28 9.54
C ARG A 138 16.51 0.20 9.29
N ASP A 139 16.20 0.95 10.35
CA ASP A 139 15.85 2.38 10.27
C ASP A 139 17.06 3.31 10.42
N GLN A 140 18.27 2.76 10.57
CA GLN A 140 19.52 3.49 10.82
C GLN A 140 20.23 3.90 9.53
#